data_AF-A0AAV1TRC7-F1
#
_entry.id   AF-A0AAV1TRC7-F1
#
_cell.length_a   1.000
_cell.length_b   1.000
_cell.length_c   1.000
_cell.angle_alpha   90.00
_cell.angle_beta   90.00
_cell.angle_gamma   90.00
#
_symmetry.space_group_name_H-M   'P 1'
#
loop_
_entity.id
_entity.type
_entity.pdbx_description
1 polymer ?
#
loop_
_entity_poly.entity_id
_entity_poly.type
_entity_poly.pdbx_seq_one_letter_code
_entity_poly.pdbx_strand_id
1 'polypeptide(L)'
;MLDVEDDSFHVTRKGYSHLSDSKWEVVGRMSVLMGESAISGMLESQSRDQQLAVINKFLQGELAVERQKMALLQQQGSHQSMGGPTDMHRPETLEINISRYKGADEDSLLKWFVG
;
A
#
# COMPACT_ATOMS: atom_id res chain seq x y z
N MET A 1 7.51 16.11 -41.95
CA MET A 1 7.35 16.18 -40.49
C MET A 1 5.97 15.61 -40.22
N LEU A 2 5.90 14.32 -39.92
CA LEU A 2 4.63 13.69 -39.59
C LEU A 2 4.42 13.95 -38.10
N ASP A 3 3.40 14.74 -37.77
CA ASP A 3 2.81 14.74 -36.44
C ASP A 3 2.36 13.30 -36.18
N VAL A 4 3.21 12.55 -35.50
CA VAL A 4 2.79 11.34 -34.80
C VAL A 4 1.95 11.90 -33.67
N GLU A 5 0.64 11.97 -33.91
CA GLU A 5 -0.33 12.01 -32.83
C GLU A 5 0.10 10.88 -31.91
N ASP A 6 0.66 11.26 -30.76
CA ASP A 6 0.77 10.40 -29.60
C ASP A 6 -0.69 10.11 -29.24
N ASP A 7 -1.28 9.18 -29.98
CA ASP A 7 -2.51 8.48 -29.69
C ASP A 7 -2.16 7.57 -28.50
N SER A 8 -1.74 8.24 -27.43
CA SER A 8 -1.62 7.72 -26.10
C SER A 8 -3.06 7.39 -25.79
N PHE A 9 -3.44 6.15 -26.08
CA PHE A 9 -4.73 5.56 -25.74
C PHE A 9 -4.82 5.57 -24.22
N HIS A 10 -5.05 6.75 -23.67
CA HIS A 10 -5.23 6.92 -22.28
C HIS A 10 -6.47 6.13 -21.95
N VAL A 11 -6.34 5.17 -21.05
CA VAL A 11 -7.50 4.46 -20.53
C VAL A 11 -8.40 5.54 -19.93
N THR A 12 -9.44 5.96 -20.67
CA THR A 12 -10.22 7.13 -20.28
C THR A 12 -11.20 6.73 -19.20
N ARG A 13 -11.14 7.40 -18.05
CA ARG A 13 -12.04 7.16 -16.90
C ARG A 13 -13.52 7.15 -17.30
N LYS A 14 -13.86 7.85 -18.38
CA LYS A 14 -15.22 7.95 -18.94
C LYS A 14 -15.79 6.59 -19.39
N GLY A 15 -14.96 5.66 -19.89
CA GLY A 15 -15.39 4.30 -20.26
C GLY A 15 -15.61 3.38 -19.05
N TYR A 16 -15.10 3.77 -17.89
CA TYR A 16 -15.06 2.96 -16.67
C TYR A 16 -15.80 3.63 -15.51
N SER A 17 -16.89 4.34 -15.78
CA SER A 17 -17.71 5.03 -14.77
C SER A 17 -18.29 4.12 -13.68
N HIS A 18 -18.27 2.81 -13.90
CA HIS A 18 -18.69 1.80 -12.94
C HIS A 18 -17.58 1.42 -11.93
N LEU A 19 -16.35 1.85 -12.16
CA LEU A 19 -15.24 1.70 -11.22
C LEU A 19 -15.26 2.86 -10.22
N SER A 20 -15.09 2.52 -8.94
CA SER A 20 -14.81 3.53 -7.91
C SER A 20 -13.42 4.13 -8.12
N ASP A 21 -13.19 5.32 -7.58
CA ASP A 21 -11.91 6.03 -7.64
C ASP A 21 -10.74 5.14 -7.18
N SER A 22 -10.92 4.41 -6.09
CA SER A 22 -9.93 3.46 -5.58
C SER A 22 -9.61 2.31 -6.55
N LYS A 23 -10.61 1.80 -7.29
CA LYS A 23 -10.41 0.77 -8.32
C LYS A 23 -9.77 1.35 -9.57
N TRP A 24 -10.06 2.61 -9.88
CA TRP A 24 -9.42 3.33 -10.97
C TRP A 24 -7.93 3.56 -10.72
N GLU A 25 -7.56 3.90 -9.49
CA GLU A 25 -6.16 4.00 -9.07
C GLU A 25 -5.42 2.66 -9.23
N VAL A 26 -6.10 1.54 -8.96
CA VAL A 26 -5.53 0.20 -9.20
C VAL A 26 -5.24 0.00 -10.69
N VAL A 27 -6.15 0.39 -11.59
CA VAL A 27 -5.91 0.33 -13.05
C VAL A 27 -4.70 1.18 -13.45
N GLY A 28 -4.51 2.35 -12.83
CA GLY A 28 -3.31 3.16 -13.01
C GLY A 28 -2.03 2.41 -12.60
N ARG A 29 -2.02 1.76 -11.43
CA ARG A 29 -0.88 0.95 -10.98
C ARG A 29 -0.62 -0.26 -11.88
N MET A 30 -1.68 -0.94 -12.32
CA MET A 30 -1.59 -2.05 -13.28
C MET A 30 -0.99 -1.58 -14.61
N SER A 31 -1.36 -0.37 -15.07
CA SER A 31 -0.83 0.22 -16.30
C SER A 31 0.66 0.56 -16.19
N VAL A 32 1.12 1.02 -15.03
CA VAL A 32 2.56 1.23 -14.77
C VAL A 32 3.33 -0.09 -14.78
N LEU A 33 2.74 -1.17 -14.26
CA LEU A 33 3.41 -2.47 -14.15
C LEU A 33 3.44 -3.26 -15.46
N MET A 34 2.33 -3.26 -16.19
CA MET A 34 2.10 -4.14 -17.35
C MET A 34 2.06 -3.39 -18.69
N GLY A 35 2.05 -2.05 -18.66
CA GLY A 35 1.87 -1.19 -19.82
C GLY A 35 0.41 -0.81 -20.03
N GLU A 36 0.17 0.47 -20.31
CA GLU A 36 -1.16 1.03 -20.51
C GLU A 36 -1.92 0.36 -21.67
N SER A 37 -1.26 0.17 -22.82
CA SER A 37 -1.88 -0.47 -23.99
C SER A 37 -2.35 -1.91 -23.69
N ALA A 38 -1.55 -2.66 -22.93
CA ALA A 38 -1.90 -4.02 -22.55
C ALA A 38 -3.11 -4.04 -21.60
N ILE A 39 -3.16 -3.12 -20.62
CA ILE A 39 -4.28 -3.01 -19.69
C ILE A 39 -5.55 -2.49 -20.39
N SER A 40 -5.45 -1.50 -21.28
CA SER A 40 -6.61 -1.01 -22.04
C SER A 40 -7.22 -2.12 -22.88
N GLY A 41 -6.41 -2.78 -23.71
CA GLY A 41 -6.88 -3.86 -24.57
C GLY A 41 -7.43 -5.05 -23.76
N MET A 42 -6.79 -5.39 -22.64
CA MET A 42 -7.30 -6.43 -21.74
C MET A 42 -8.65 -6.03 -21.16
N LEU A 43 -8.81 -4.82 -20.59
CA LEU A 43 -10.05 -4.41 -19.96
C LEU A 43 -11.18 -4.23 -20.99
N GLU A 44 -10.90 -3.68 -22.16
CA GLU A 44 -11.86 -3.53 -23.27
C GLU A 44 -12.38 -4.87 -23.77
N SER A 45 -11.54 -5.91 -23.78
CA SER A 45 -11.94 -7.27 -24.18
C SER A 45 -12.81 -8.00 -23.15
N GLN A 46 -12.90 -7.50 -21.91
CA GLN A 46 -13.56 -8.16 -20.79
C GLN A 46 -14.91 -7.51 -20.47
N SER A 47 -15.85 -8.31 -19.97
CA SER A 47 -17.11 -7.79 -19.44
C SER A 47 -16.88 -6.97 -18.16
N ARG A 48 -17.85 -6.13 -17.78
CA ARG A 48 -17.78 -5.32 -16.55
C ARG A 48 -17.41 -6.14 -15.30
N ASP A 49 -18.05 -7.30 -15.13
CA ASP A 49 -17.81 -8.16 -13.97
C ASP A 49 -16.41 -8.80 -14.03
N GLN A 50 -15.94 -9.12 -15.23
CA GLN A 50 -14.59 -9.64 -15.44
C GLN A 50 -13.52 -8.57 -15.20
N GLN A 51 -13.73 -7.33 -15.64
CA GLN A 51 -12.86 -6.19 -15.34
C GLN A 51 -12.72 -6.03 -13.82
N LEU A 52 -13.84 -6.02 -13.10
CA LEU A 52 -13.85 -5.97 -11.64
C LEU A 52 -13.13 -7.17 -11.00
N ALA A 53 -13.33 -8.38 -11.51
CA ALA A 53 -12.67 -9.57 -11.01
C ALA A 53 -11.14 -9.50 -11.20
N VAL A 54 -10.67 -9.01 -12.34
CA VAL A 54 -9.24 -8.81 -12.64
C VAL A 54 -8.63 -7.77 -11.70
N ILE A 55 -9.28 -6.62 -11.53
CA ILE A 55 -8.84 -5.55 -10.62
C ILE A 55 -8.77 -6.07 -9.18
N ASN A 56 -9.78 -6.80 -8.73
CA ASN A 56 -9.81 -7.38 -7.38
C ASN A 56 -8.71 -8.43 -7.17
N LYS A 57 -8.45 -9.28 -8.17
CA LYS A 57 -7.36 -10.27 -8.12
C LYS A 57 -6.00 -9.58 -7.99
N PHE A 58 -5.78 -8.50 -8.74
CA PHE A 58 -4.55 -7.71 -8.62
C PHE A 58 -4.38 -7.14 -7.19
N LEU A 59 -5.43 -6.53 -6.64
CA LEU A 59 -5.41 -5.98 -5.28
C LEU A 59 -5.16 -7.05 -4.21
N GLN A 60 -5.75 -8.25 -4.38
CA GLN A 60 -5.49 -9.39 -3.49
C GLN A 60 -4.03 -9.85 -3.56
N GLY A 61 -3.43 -9.84 -4.76
CA GLY A 61 -2.01 -10.13 -4.96
C GLY A 61 -1.11 -9.11 -4.25
N GLU A 62 -1.37 -7.81 -4.42
CA GLU A 62 -0.64 -6.74 -3.71
C GLU A 62 -0.72 -6.95 -2.19
N LEU A 63 -1.92 -7.22 -1.65
CA LEU A 63 -2.12 -7.45 -0.23
C LEU A 63 -1.37 -8.70 0.27
N ALA A 64 -1.34 -9.78 -0.52
CA ALA A 64 -0.62 -10.99 -0.17
C ALA A 64 0.89 -10.76 -0.10
N VAL A 65 1.45 -10.00 -1.04
CA VAL A 65 2.87 -9.61 -1.04
C VAL A 65 3.20 -8.78 0.20
N GLU A 66 2.38 -7.78 0.52
CA GLU A 66 2.61 -6.95 1.72
C GLU A 66 2.50 -7.75 3.02
N ARG A 67 1.53 -8.67 3.11
CA ARG A 67 1.42 -9.59 4.25
C ARG A 67 2.65 -10.49 4.39
N GLN A 68 3.17 -11.00 3.28
CA GLN A 68 4.39 -11.82 3.28
C GLN A 68 5.61 -11.00 3.75
N LYS A 69 5.76 -9.76 3.27
CA LYS A 69 6.83 -8.86 3.74
C LYS A 69 6.72 -8.60 5.24
N MET A 70 5.51 -8.34 5.74
CA MET A 70 5.26 -8.16 7.17
C MET A 70 5.61 -9.42 7.99
N ALA A 71 5.23 -10.60 7.50
CA ALA A 71 5.57 -11.87 8.14
C ALA A 71 7.09 -12.12 8.17
N LEU A 72 7.81 -11.74 7.12
CA LEU A 72 9.28 -11.83 7.07
C LEU A 72 9.93 -10.88 8.09
N LEU A 73 9.46 -9.63 8.15
CA LEU A 73 9.94 -8.65 9.13
C LEU A 73 9.67 -9.11 10.56
N GLN A 74 8.51 -9.70 10.82
CA GLN A 74 8.18 -10.28 12.13
C GLN A 74 9.11 -11.45 12.47
N GLN A 75 9.41 -12.35 11.53
CA GLN A 75 10.39 -13.43 11.77
C GLN A 75 11.80 -12.89 12.03
N GLN A 76 12.26 -11.89 11.27
CA GLN A 76 13.56 -11.25 11.51
C GLN A 76 13.62 -10.53 12.87
N GLY A 77 12.50 -9.98 13.34
CA GLY A 77 12.37 -9.44 14.69
C GLY A 77 12.38 -10.51 15.79
N SER A 78 11.76 -11.67 15.52
CA SER A 78 11.71 -12.81 16.46
C SER A 78 13.06 -13.54 16.60
N HIS A 79 13.89 -13.57 15.54
CA HIS A 79 15.23 -14.16 15.59
C HIS A 79 16.27 -13.30 16.33
N GLN A 80 15.96 -12.03 16.63
CA GLN A 80 16.82 -11.15 17.44
C GLN A 80 16.58 -11.27 18.95
N SER A 81 15.70 -12.18 19.39
CA SER A 81 15.38 -12.40 20.82
C SER A 81 16.04 -13.65 21.44
N MET A 82 16.90 -14.37 20.72
CA MET A 82 17.66 -15.52 21.27
C MET A 82 19.13 -15.45 20.88
N GLY A 83 19.92 -14.67 21.61
CA GLY A 83 21.38 -14.67 21.49
C GLY A 83 22.02 -13.87 22.62
N GLY A 84 22.88 -14.51 23.40
CA GLY A 84 23.65 -13.92 24.50
C GLY A 84 24.65 -12.83 24.07
N PRO A 85 25.41 -12.26 25.02
CA PRO A 85 25.93 -10.91 24.94
C PRO A 85 27.24 -10.86 24.15
N THR A 86 27.20 -10.36 22.92
CA THR A 86 28.37 -9.75 22.27
C THR A 86 27.92 -8.54 21.48
N ASP A 87 28.06 -7.39 22.13
CA ASP A 87 28.53 -6.13 21.56
C ASP A 87 28.42 -5.98 20.04
N MET A 88 27.21 -5.69 19.55
CA MET A 88 27.00 -5.07 18.23
C MET A 88 25.78 -4.17 18.29
N HIS A 89 26.05 -2.86 18.21
CA HIS A 89 25.17 -1.77 17.79
C HIS A 89 23.68 -1.96 18.11
N ARG A 90 23.35 -1.81 19.39
CA ARG A 90 21.97 -1.72 19.89
C ARG A 90 21.26 -0.57 19.16
N PRO A 91 20.17 -0.79 18.40
CA PRO A 91 19.25 0.30 18.13
C PRO A 91 18.72 0.71 19.51
N GLU A 92 19.01 1.96 19.93
CA GLU A 92 18.49 2.51 21.17
C GLU A 92 16.96 2.48 21.09
N THR A 93 16.36 1.45 21.68
CA THR A 93 14.93 1.43 21.96
C THR A 93 14.70 2.57 22.94
N LEU A 94 14.04 3.63 22.46
CA LEU A 94 13.60 4.72 23.29
C LEU A 94 12.56 4.15 24.28
N GLU A 95 13.03 3.73 25.45
CA GLU A 95 12.16 3.31 26.55
C GLU A 95 11.46 4.55 27.09
N ILE A 96 10.31 4.85 26.49
CA ILE A 96 9.44 5.91 26.99
C ILE A 96 8.92 5.44 28.35
N ASN A 97 9.37 6.12 29.41
CA ASN A 97 8.85 5.89 30.74
C ASN A 97 7.41 6.42 30.83
N ILE A 98 6.45 5.54 30.55
CA ILE A 98 5.01 5.83 30.53
C ILE A 98 4.48 6.25 31.91
N SER A 99 5.16 5.89 33.00
CA SER A 99 4.75 6.29 34.36
C SER A 99 4.80 7.81 34.56
N ARG A 100 5.63 8.52 33.77
CA ARG A 100 5.70 10.00 33.82
C ARG A 100 4.54 10.69 33.12
N TYR A 101 3.75 9.94 32.34
CA TYR A 101 2.64 10.46 31.53
C TYR A 101 1.27 9.98 32.04
N LYS A 102 1.21 9.46 33.28
CA LYS A 102 -0.05 9.05 33.90
C LYS A 102 -0.81 10.28 34.41
N GLY A 103 -1.84 10.70 33.70
CA GLY A 103 -2.83 11.67 34.20
C GLY A 103 -3.79 11.02 35.20
N ALA A 104 -4.40 11.82 36.08
CA ALA A 104 -5.58 11.40 36.82
C ALA A 104 -6.77 11.24 35.86
N ASP A 105 -7.80 10.47 36.24
CA ASP A 105 -8.96 10.19 35.37
C ASP A 105 -9.70 11.47 34.92
N GLU A 106 -9.56 12.55 35.69
CA GLU A 106 -10.16 13.87 35.45
C GLU A 106 -9.24 14.82 34.62
N ASP A 107 -8.02 14.39 34.29
CA ASP A 107 -7.07 15.22 33.54
C ASP A 107 -7.36 15.22 32.03
N SER A 108 -7.52 16.42 31.46
CA SER A 108 -7.62 16.56 30.01
C SER A 108 -6.31 16.20 29.32
N LEU A 109 -6.37 15.33 28.31
CA LEU A 109 -5.22 14.95 27.49
C LEU A 109 -4.58 16.13 26.76
N LEU A 110 -5.33 17.23 26.56
CA LEU A 110 -4.85 18.43 25.89
C LEU A 110 -3.64 19.06 26.57
N LYS A 111 -3.45 18.86 27.88
CA LYS A 111 -2.28 19.38 28.61
C LYS A 111 -0.93 18.86 28.08
N TRP A 112 -0.95 17.75 27.33
CA TRP A 112 0.24 17.15 26.73
C TRP A 112 0.43 17.54 25.25
N PHE A 113 -0.54 18.21 24.65
CA PHE A 113 -0.55 18.57 23.22
C PHE A 113 -0.52 20.07 22.95
N VAL A 114 -0.64 20.91 23.99
CA VAL A 114 -0.46 22.36 23.88
C VAL A 114 0.98 22.69 24.26
N GLY A 115 1.79 22.95 23.23
CA GLY A 115 3.14 23.53 23.36
C GLY A 115 3.10 25.04 23.49
#